data_AF-A0A1Q3QEV0-F1
#
_entry.id   AF-A0A1Q3QEV0-F1
#
_cell.length_a   1.000
_cell.length_b   1.000
_cell.length_c   1.000
_cell.angle_alpha   90.00
_cell.angle_beta   90.00
_cell.angle_gamma   90.00
#
_symmetry.space_group_name_H-M   'P 1'
#
loop_
_entity.id
_entity.type
_entity.pdbx_description
1 polymer ?
#
loop_
_entity_poly.entity_id
_entity_poly.type
_entity_poly.pdbx_seq_one_letter_code
_entity_poly.pdbx_strand_id
1 'polypeptide(L)'
;MDEILRLTLPIYFIIYFGLAFVLKSVIVARRIGKNPLVLPKDDSAFGLIGLYFKLTLIAMFLYVLAFAFFPTWHDNFLPIISIDNLTIKYIGLGLLAIALIWTIIAQAHMKNSWRIGIDTETKTELVTAGLFRLSRNPIFFGMILSLVGLFLTTPNALTGLFLILGYILIQIQIRLEEEFLTKEHGQNYLSYRQKVRRLI
;
A
#
# COMPACT_ATOMS: atom_id res chain seq x y z
N MET A 1 -15.47 -15.56 15.22
CA MET A 1 -14.40 -14.97 14.39
C MET A 1 -14.89 -13.74 13.67
N ASP A 2 -16.07 -13.77 13.05
CA ASP A 2 -16.58 -12.60 12.30
C ASP A 2 -16.79 -11.36 13.19
N GLU A 3 -17.18 -11.54 14.45
CA GLU A 3 -17.26 -10.43 15.43
C GLU A 3 -15.88 -9.79 15.71
N ILE A 4 -14.82 -10.60 15.78
CA ILE A 4 -13.44 -10.10 15.91
C ILE A 4 -13.07 -9.32 14.64
N LEU A 5 -13.26 -9.93 13.47
CA LEU A 5 -12.91 -9.32 12.18
C LEU A 5 -13.66 -8.01 11.92
N ARG A 6 -14.94 -7.97 12.27
CA ARG A 6 -15.83 -6.80 12.16
C ARG A 6 -15.28 -5.58 12.90
N LEU A 7 -14.60 -5.79 14.03
CA LEU A 7 -13.95 -4.74 14.79
C LEU A 7 -12.51 -4.51 14.33
N THR A 8 -11.74 -5.57 14.11
CA THR A 8 -10.31 -5.45 13.83
C THR A 8 -10.00 -4.89 12.45
N LEU A 9 -10.77 -5.24 11.41
CA LEU A 9 -10.47 -4.78 10.04
C LEU A 9 -10.65 -3.25 9.90
N PRO A 10 -11.76 -2.63 10.32
CA PRO A 10 -11.90 -1.17 10.25
C PRO A 10 -10.87 -0.46 11.09
N ILE A 11 -10.63 -0.92 12.33
CA ILE A 11 -9.60 -0.34 13.21
C ILE A 11 -8.23 -0.41 12.53
N TYR A 12 -7.87 -1.57 11.97
CA TYR A 12 -6.62 -1.75 11.25
C TYR A 12 -6.50 -0.76 10.09
N PHE A 13 -7.49 -0.65 9.21
CA PHE A 13 -7.39 0.23 8.05
C PHE A 13 -7.44 1.70 8.44
N ILE A 14 -8.21 2.09 9.47
CA ILE A 14 -8.16 3.45 10.03
C ILE A 14 -6.76 3.77 10.56
N ILE A 15 -6.15 2.87 11.32
CA ILE A 15 -4.78 3.04 11.82
C ILE A 15 -3.78 3.05 10.67
N TYR A 16 -3.90 2.15 9.71
CA TYR A 16 -3.00 2.05 8.55
C TYR A 16 -3.05 3.34 7.73
N PHE A 17 -4.23 3.81 7.34
CA PHE A 17 -4.36 5.07 6.58
C PHE A 17 -3.99 6.29 7.41
N GLY A 18 -4.40 6.32 8.68
CA GLY A 18 -4.08 7.40 9.62
C GLY A 18 -2.57 7.55 9.85
N LEU A 19 -1.86 6.46 10.11
CA LEU A 19 -0.42 6.49 10.35
C LEU A 19 0.38 6.60 9.05
N ALA A 20 0.12 5.72 8.08
CA ALA A 20 0.95 5.57 6.90
C ALA A 20 0.74 6.69 5.87
N PHE A 21 -0.44 7.33 5.84
CA PHE A 21 -0.71 8.40 4.88
C PHE A 21 -0.90 9.74 5.57
N VAL A 22 -1.84 9.88 6.52
CA VAL A 22 -2.20 11.19 7.08
C VAL A 22 -1.08 11.74 7.97
N LEU A 23 -0.74 11.02 9.04
CA LEU A 23 0.26 11.45 10.02
C LEU A 23 1.62 11.63 9.35
N LYS A 24 2.03 10.65 8.53
CA LYS A 24 3.30 10.75 7.80
C LYS A 24 3.34 11.95 6.87
N SER A 25 2.26 12.23 6.13
CA SER A 25 2.18 13.44 5.29
C SER A 25 2.29 14.72 6.09
N VAL A 26 1.61 14.83 7.23
CA VAL A 26 1.68 16.02 8.08
C VAL A 26 3.08 16.22 8.66
N ILE A 27 3.71 15.14 9.16
CA ILE A 27 5.08 15.20 9.71
C ILE A 27 6.08 15.63 8.64
N VAL A 28 6.01 15.02 7.46
CA VAL A 28 6.92 15.34 6.35
C VAL A 28 6.67 16.76 5.87
N ALA A 29 5.41 17.17 5.70
CA ALA A 29 5.04 18.53 5.28
C ALA A 29 5.63 19.60 6.21
N ARG A 30 5.51 19.40 7.53
CA ARG A 30 6.08 20.31 8.53
C ARG A 30 7.61 20.35 8.50
N ARG A 31 8.28 19.26 8.12
CA ARG A 31 9.75 19.20 8.05
C ARG A 31 10.31 19.84 6.78
N ILE A 32 9.64 19.67 5.64
CA ILE A 32 10.12 20.12 4.33
C ILE A 32 9.52 21.47 3.92
N GLY A 33 8.48 21.95 4.60
CA GLY A 33 7.77 23.20 4.27
C GLY A 33 6.93 23.13 2.98
N LYS A 34 6.67 21.93 2.43
CA LYS A 34 5.93 21.66 1.20
C LYS A 34 4.94 20.51 1.39
N ASN A 35 3.90 20.43 0.56
CA ASN A 35 2.96 19.31 0.60
C ASN A 35 3.59 18.05 -0.03
N PRO A 36 3.73 16.94 0.70
CA PRO A 36 4.31 15.70 0.16
C PRO A 36 3.34 14.89 -0.72
N LEU A 37 2.08 15.33 -0.84
CA LEU A 37 1.10 14.76 -1.76
C LEU A 37 1.28 15.37 -3.15
N VAL A 38 2.00 14.66 -4.02
CA VAL A 38 2.32 15.09 -5.39
C VAL A 38 1.66 14.12 -6.37
N LEU A 39 0.34 14.18 -6.40
CA LEU A 39 -0.45 13.39 -7.33
C LEU A 39 -0.67 14.18 -8.62
N PRO A 40 -0.44 13.56 -9.80
CA PRO A 40 -0.78 14.15 -11.08
C PRO A 40 -2.28 14.46 -11.15
N LYS A 41 -2.62 15.61 -11.74
CA LYS A 41 -4.02 16.01 -12.03
C LYS A 41 -4.27 16.15 -13.54
N ASP A 42 -3.38 15.60 -14.34
CA ASP A 42 -3.46 15.60 -15.79
C ASP A 42 -4.12 14.31 -16.30
N ASP A 43 -4.43 14.29 -17.59
CA ASP A 43 -4.99 13.12 -18.27
C ASP A 43 -3.90 12.12 -18.73
N SER A 44 -2.76 12.14 -18.04
CA SER A 44 -1.65 11.23 -18.34
C SER A 44 -1.97 9.82 -17.85
N ALA A 45 -1.25 8.82 -18.36
CA ALA A 45 -1.34 7.46 -17.84
C ALA A 45 -1.05 7.41 -16.33
N PHE A 46 -0.16 8.26 -15.82
CA PHE A 46 0.12 8.36 -14.39
C PHE A 46 -1.07 8.96 -13.62
N GLY A 47 -1.72 9.98 -14.16
CA GLY A 47 -2.98 10.55 -13.68
C GLY A 47 -4.09 9.51 -13.54
N LEU A 48 -4.32 8.75 -14.60
CA LEU A 48 -5.34 7.70 -14.65
C LEU A 48 -5.07 6.59 -13.63
N ILE A 49 -3.82 6.13 -13.53
CA ILE A 49 -3.43 5.10 -12.55
C ILE A 49 -3.62 5.62 -11.12
N GLY A 50 -3.27 6.88 -10.85
CA GLY A 50 -3.53 7.53 -9.57
C GLY A 50 -5.03 7.59 -9.22
N LEU A 51 -5.89 7.87 -10.20
CA LEU A 51 -7.34 7.84 -10.04
C LEU A 51 -7.84 6.43 -9.68
N TYR A 52 -7.44 5.40 -10.45
CA TYR A 52 -7.83 4.01 -10.19
C TYR A 52 -7.34 3.52 -8.84
N PHE A 53 -6.13 3.91 -8.44
CA PHE A 53 -5.60 3.62 -7.11
C PHE A 53 -6.48 4.22 -6.02
N LYS A 54 -6.84 5.51 -6.14
CA LYS A 54 -7.71 6.19 -5.18
C LYS A 54 -9.10 5.56 -5.10
N LEU A 55 -9.72 5.27 -6.24
CA LEU A 55 -11.02 4.61 -6.30
C LEU A 55 -10.99 3.23 -5.65
N THR A 56 -9.93 2.46 -5.90
CA THR A 56 -9.73 1.13 -5.30
C THR A 56 -9.59 1.23 -3.78
N LEU A 57 -8.79 2.18 -3.27
CA LEU A 57 -8.64 2.40 -1.83
C LEU A 57 -9.94 2.85 -1.16
N ILE A 58 -10.69 3.75 -1.81
CA ILE A 58 -12.01 4.20 -1.31
C ILE A 58 -12.98 3.02 -1.27
N ALA A 59 -13.09 2.25 -2.35
CA ALA A 59 -13.98 1.09 -2.42
C ALA A 59 -13.61 0.05 -1.36
N MET A 60 -12.31 -0.22 -1.16
CA MET A 60 -11.82 -1.11 -0.11
C MET A 60 -12.17 -0.60 1.30
N PHE A 61 -11.99 0.70 1.55
CA PHE A 61 -12.33 1.29 2.85
C PHE A 61 -13.83 1.24 3.12
N LEU A 62 -14.66 1.54 2.11
CA LEU A 62 -16.11 1.40 2.19
C LEU A 62 -16.54 -0.05 2.43
N TYR A 63 -15.89 -1.02 1.79
CA TYR A 63 -16.14 -2.44 2.02
C TYR A 63 -15.87 -2.82 3.48
N VAL A 64 -14.70 -2.45 4.02
CA VAL A 64 -14.35 -2.75 5.42
C VAL A 64 -15.29 -2.06 6.40
N LEU A 65 -15.69 -0.82 6.11
CA LEU A 65 -16.66 -0.10 6.93
C LEU A 65 -18.04 -0.76 6.87
N ALA A 66 -18.51 -1.16 5.70
CA ALA A 66 -19.76 -1.88 5.53
C ALA A 66 -19.74 -3.22 6.28
N PHE A 67 -18.64 -3.97 6.19
CA PHE A 67 -18.43 -5.20 6.96
C PHE A 67 -18.49 -4.95 8.47
N ALA A 68 -18.03 -3.80 8.94
CA ALA A 68 -18.13 -3.36 10.34
C ALA A 68 -19.56 -3.18 10.85
N PHE A 69 -20.54 -2.93 9.98
CA PHE A 69 -21.94 -2.72 10.38
C PHE A 69 -22.83 -3.90 9.97
N PHE A 70 -22.50 -4.54 8.86
CA PHE A 70 -23.28 -5.59 8.20
C PHE A 70 -22.35 -6.77 7.87
N PRO A 71 -21.88 -7.54 8.88
CA PRO A 71 -20.88 -8.60 8.67
C PRO A 71 -21.38 -9.69 7.72
N THR A 72 -22.67 -10.04 7.72
CA THR A 72 -23.25 -11.04 6.82
C THR A 72 -23.39 -10.57 5.36
N TRP A 73 -23.24 -9.27 5.09
CA TRP A 73 -23.38 -8.74 3.73
C TRP A 73 -22.26 -9.23 2.80
N HIS A 74 -21.08 -9.54 3.35
CA HIS A 74 -19.94 -9.99 2.56
C HIS A 74 -20.17 -11.35 1.87
N ASP A 75 -21.12 -12.16 2.37
CA ASP A 75 -21.49 -13.46 1.78
C ASP A 75 -22.16 -13.31 0.40
N ASN A 76 -22.59 -12.09 0.03
CA ASN A 76 -23.15 -11.80 -1.29
C ASN A 76 -22.07 -11.65 -2.38
N PHE A 77 -20.79 -11.60 -2.01
CA PHE A 77 -19.69 -11.38 -2.95
C PHE A 77 -18.99 -12.66 -3.41
N LEU A 78 -19.74 -13.75 -3.60
CA LEU A 78 -19.20 -15.05 -4.02
C LEU A 78 -18.09 -15.53 -3.07
N PRO A 79 -18.44 -15.99 -1.86
CA PRO A 79 -17.45 -16.45 -0.87
C PRO A 79 -16.67 -17.66 -1.40
N ILE A 80 -15.36 -17.67 -1.14
CA ILE A 80 -14.47 -18.76 -1.55
C ILE A 80 -14.38 -19.75 -0.38
N ILE A 81 -15.43 -20.56 -0.26
CA ILE A 81 -15.66 -21.46 0.88
C ILE A 81 -14.46 -22.38 1.14
N SER A 82 -13.74 -22.80 0.10
CA SER A 82 -12.58 -23.71 0.21
C SER A 82 -11.44 -23.18 1.09
N ILE A 83 -11.28 -21.86 1.22
CA ILE A 83 -10.23 -21.23 2.03
C ILE A 83 -10.78 -20.46 3.23
N ASP A 84 -12.11 -20.44 3.41
CA ASP A 84 -12.76 -19.75 4.52
C ASP A 84 -12.73 -20.58 5.80
N ASN A 85 -11.55 -20.65 6.43
CA ASN A 85 -11.37 -21.35 7.70
C ASN A 85 -10.60 -20.50 8.71
N LEU A 86 -10.69 -20.91 9.98
CA LEU A 86 -10.16 -20.15 11.10
C LEU A 86 -8.63 -19.94 11.01
N THR A 87 -7.90 -20.95 10.55
CA THR A 87 -6.44 -20.89 10.38
C THR A 87 -6.07 -19.83 9.35
N ILE A 88 -6.76 -19.80 8.21
CA ILE A 88 -6.52 -18.80 7.16
C ILE A 88 -6.85 -17.39 7.65
N LYS A 89 -7.94 -17.21 8.40
CA LYS A 89 -8.30 -15.92 9.02
C LYS A 89 -7.21 -15.41 9.98
N TYR A 90 -6.66 -16.29 10.83
CA TYR A 90 -5.55 -15.92 11.72
C TYR A 90 -4.27 -15.60 10.97
N ILE A 91 -3.94 -16.34 9.91
CA ILE A 91 -2.81 -16.02 9.02
C ILE A 91 -3.02 -14.63 8.40
N GLY A 92 -4.23 -14.34 7.91
CA GLY A 92 -4.59 -13.04 7.37
C GLY A 92 -4.39 -11.90 8.38
N LEU A 93 -4.87 -12.06 9.62
CA LEU A 93 -4.65 -11.10 10.71
C LEU A 93 -3.16 -10.90 11.01
N GLY A 94 -2.38 -11.99 11.04
CA GLY A 94 -0.93 -11.93 11.22
C GLY A 94 -0.24 -11.15 10.09
N LEU A 95 -0.63 -11.40 8.84
CA LEU A 95 -0.13 -10.67 7.67
C LEU A 95 -0.48 -9.19 7.72
N LEU A 96 -1.70 -8.82 8.14
CA LEU A 96 -2.09 -7.42 8.32
C LEU A 96 -1.16 -6.73 9.34
N ALA A 97 -0.93 -7.35 10.50
CA ALA A 97 -0.04 -6.80 11.52
C ALA A 97 1.40 -6.63 11.00
N ILE A 98 1.95 -7.65 10.34
CA ILE A 98 3.28 -7.60 9.71
C ILE A 98 3.34 -6.48 8.66
N ALA A 99 2.32 -6.37 7.81
CA ALA A 99 2.23 -5.36 6.76
C ALA A 99 2.27 -3.94 7.32
N LEU A 100 1.55 -3.67 8.41
CA LEU A 100 1.54 -2.36 9.06
C LEU A 100 2.92 -2.01 9.63
N ILE A 101 3.52 -2.92 10.40
CA ILE A 101 4.85 -2.72 11.00
C ILE A 101 5.90 -2.51 9.90
N TRP A 102 5.90 -3.37 8.88
CA TRP A 102 6.80 -3.28 7.74
C TRP A 102 6.68 -1.93 7.02
N THR A 103 5.44 -1.49 6.74
CA THR A 103 5.17 -0.21 6.07
C THR A 103 5.69 0.96 6.91
N ILE A 104 5.42 0.99 8.21
CA ILE A 104 5.88 2.06 9.11
C ILE A 104 7.41 2.12 9.14
N ILE A 105 8.09 0.98 9.25
CA ILE A 105 9.56 0.91 9.25
C ILE A 105 10.12 1.38 7.90
N ALA A 106 9.52 0.97 6.78
CA ALA A 106 9.94 1.39 5.44
C ALA A 106 9.81 2.91 5.27
N GLN A 107 8.68 3.49 5.70
CA GLN A 107 8.46 4.93 5.67
C GLN A 107 9.38 5.71 6.63
N ALA A 108 9.74 5.13 7.77
CA ALA A 108 10.71 5.71 8.69
C ALA A 108 12.10 5.79 8.04
N HIS A 109 12.53 4.75 7.33
CA HIS A 109 13.81 4.73 6.59
C HIS A 109 13.86 5.77 5.46
N MET A 110 12.74 6.07 4.79
CA MET A 110 12.70 7.15 3.78
C MET A 110 12.90 8.56 4.35
N LYS A 111 12.73 8.75 5.67
CA LYS A 111 12.87 10.05 6.36
C LYS A 111 12.12 11.18 5.62
N ASN A 112 12.86 12.16 5.08
CA ASN A 112 12.36 13.35 4.40
C ASN A 112 12.15 13.15 2.90
N SER A 113 12.59 12.02 2.32
CA SER A 113 12.38 11.67 0.91
C SER A 113 11.02 11.04 0.64
N TRP A 114 10.25 10.71 1.69
CA TRP A 114 8.93 10.11 1.52
C TRP A 114 7.92 11.08 0.89
N ARG A 115 7.25 10.67 -0.19
CA ARG A 115 6.18 11.41 -0.87
C ARG A 115 5.07 10.44 -1.28
N ILE A 116 3.86 10.97 -1.48
CA ILE A 116 2.78 10.24 -2.14
C ILE A 116 2.75 10.70 -3.59
N GLY A 117 3.12 9.81 -4.52
CA GLY A 117 3.29 10.13 -5.94
C GLY A 117 4.74 10.46 -6.30
N ILE A 118 4.93 10.94 -7.53
CA ILE A 118 6.25 11.23 -8.10
C ILE A 118 6.41 12.75 -8.12
N ASP A 119 7.35 13.26 -7.30
CA ASP A 119 7.69 14.68 -7.25
C ASP A 119 8.81 14.98 -8.24
N THR A 120 8.46 15.55 -9.40
CA THR A 120 9.43 15.91 -10.44
C THR A 120 10.12 17.25 -10.19
N GLU A 121 9.67 18.05 -9.22
CA GLU A 121 10.17 19.39 -8.97
C GLU A 121 11.25 19.42 -7.89
N THR A 122 11.16 18.52 -6.91
CA THR A 122 12.09 18.47 -5.78
C THR A 122 13.05 17.30 -5.93
N LYS A 123 14.35 17.59 -6.09
CA LYS A 123 15.39 16.55 -6.03
C LYS A 123 15.43 15.92 -4.63
N THR A 124 15.33 14.60 -4.57
CA THR A 124 15.39 13.85 -3.31
C THR A 124 16.68 13.03 -3.22
N GLU A 125 17.09 12.63 -2.03
CA GLU A 125 18.21 11.71 -1.89
C GLU A 125 17.75 10.28 -2.14
N LEU A 126 18.54 9.51 -2.91
CA LEU A 126 18.31 8.10 -3.13
C LEU A 126 18.53 7.31 -1.83
N VAL A 127 17.45 6.76 -1.27
CA VAL A 127 17.48 5.98 -0.04
C VAL A 127 17.82 4.52 -0.35
N THR A 128 18.99 4.06 0.09
CA THR A 128 19.46 2.67 -0.10
C THR A 128 19.69 1.91 1.20
N ALA A 129 19.41 2.53 2.35
CA ALA A 129 19.66 1.96 3.68
C ALA A 129 18.40 1.29 4.30
N GLY A 130 18.60 0.49 5.35
CA GLY A 130 17.50 -0.19 6.06
C GLY A 130 16.77 -1.20 5.17
N LEU A 131 15.43 -1.15 5.16
CA LEU A 131 14.60 -2.04 4.32
C LEU A 131 14.85 -1.84 2.81
N PHE A 132 15.37 -0.68 2.40
CA PHE A 132 15.77 -0.44 1.01
C PHE A 132 17.00 -1.25 0.59
N ARG A 133 17.72 -1.91 1.51
CA ARG A 133 18.75 -2.90 1.16
C ARG A 133 18.17 -4.24 0.74
N LEU A 134 16.95 -4.55 1.20
CA LEU A 134 16.28 -5.83 0.94
C LEU A 134 15.39 -5.76 -0.31
N SER A 135 14.70 -4.64 -0.48
CA SER A 135 13.83 -4.39 -1.63
C SER A 135 13.99 -2.96 -2.11
N ARG A 136 13.84 -2.73 -3.41
CA ARG A 136 13.75 -1.35 -3.96
C ARG A 136 12.44 -0.66 -3.64
N ASN A 137 11.41 -1.44 -3.31
CA ASN A 137 10.04 -1.00 -3.16
C ASN A 137 9.38 -1.60 -1.89
N PRO A 138 10.00 -1.46 -0.70
CA PRO A 138 9.55 -2.13 0.51
C PRO A 138 8.18 -1.63 0.99
N ILE A 139 7.82 -0.36 0.75
CA ILE A 139 6.49 0.16 1.10
C ILE A 139 5.42 -0.58 0.31
N PHE A 140 5.58 -0.71 -1.01
CA PHE A 140 4.66 -1.44 -1.88
C PHE A 140 4.52 -2.92 -1.52
N PHE A 141 5.61 -3.54 -1.07
CA PHE A 141 5.55 -4.90 -0.52
C PHE A 141 4.61 -4.97 0.69
N GLY A 142 4.73 -4.04 1.64
CA GLY A 142 3.82 -3.93 2.78
C GLY A 142 2.37 -3.72 2.37
N MET A 143 2.12 -2.91 1.33
CA MET A 143 0.77 -2.69 0.80
C MET A 143 0.16 -3.97 0.20
N ILE A 144 0.92 -4.74 -0.57
CA ILE A 144 0.45 -6.03 -1.11
C ILE A 144 0.20 -7.03 0.02
N LEU A 145 1.07 -7.11 1.03
CA LEU A 145 0.82 -7.95 2.20
C LEU A 145 -0.48 -7.58 2.92
N SER A 146 -0.79 -6.29 3.00
CA SER A 146 -2.05 -5.81 3.57
C SER A 146 -3.27 -6.26 2.75
N LEU A 147 -3.19 -6.18 1.42
CA LEU A 147 -4.24 -6.69 0.51
C LEU A 147 -4.43 -8.20 0.63
N VAL A 148 -3.34 -8.97 0.72
CA VAL A 148 -3.39 -10.42 0.95
C VAL A 148 -4.04 -10.71 2.31
N GLY A 149 -3.66 -9.97 3.36
CA GLY A 149 -4.28 -10.11 4.68
C GLY A 149 -5.78 -9.84 4.69
N LEU A 150 -6.26 -8.82 3.96
CA LEU A 150 -7.68 -8.54 3.79
C LEU A 150 -8.41 -9.66 3.04
N PHE A 151 -7.81 -10.17 1.96
CA PHE A 151 -8.36 -11.29 1.20
C PHE A 151 -8.48 -12.55 2.07
N LEU A 152 -7.45 -12.91 2.82
CA LEU A 152 -7.49 -14.10 3.67
C LEU A 152 -8.43 -13.97 4.88
N THR A 153 -8.65 -12.75 5.38
CA THR A 153 -9.61 -12.53 6.48
C THR A 153 -11.06 -12.55 6.02
N THR A 154 -11.33 -12.12 4.79
CA THR A 154 -12.67 -12.13 4.18
C THR A 154 -12.62 -12.68 2.75
N PRO A 155 -12.43 -13.99 2.56
CA PRO A 155 -12.14 -14.58 1.24
C PRO A 155 -13.39 -14.64 0.36
N ASN A 156 -13.53 -13.64 -0.51
CA ASN A 156 -14.61 -13.54 -1.48
C ASN A 156 -14.11 -12.91 -2.78
N ALA A 157 -14.94 -12.91 -3.83
CA ALA A 157 -14.54 -12.39 -5.13
C ALA A 157 -14.22 -10.88 -5.10
N LEU A 158 -14.89 -10.09 -4.24
CA LEU A 158 -14.65 -8.65 -4.14
C LEU A 158 -13.29 -8.33 -3.49
N THR A 159 -12.93 -9.00 -2.40
CA THR A 159 -11.61 -8.83 -1.78
C THR A 159 -10.49 -9.41 -2.65
N GLY A 160 -10.79 -10.48 -3.41
CA GLY A 160 -9.91 -11.00 -4.45
C GLY A 160 -9.70 -10.00 -5.58
N LEU A 161 -10.75 -9.29 -6.00
CA LEU A 161 -10.66 -8.21 -6.99
C LEU A 161 -9.79 -7.06 -6.47
N PHE A 162 -9.95 -6.63 -5.22
CA PHE A 162 -9.08 -5.61 -4.62
C PHE A 162 -7.62 -6.03 -4.60
N LEU A 163 -7.34 -7.30 -4.28
CA LEU A 163 -5.99 -7.84 -4.31
C LEU A 163 -5.39 -7.81 -5.72
N ILE A 164 -6.13 -8.27 -6.73
CA ILE A 164 -5.65 -8.31 -8.13
C ILE A 164 -5.45 -6.89 -8.67
N LEU A 165 -6.45 -6.02 -8.55
CA LEU A 165 -6.37 -4.64 -9.01
C LEU A 165 -5.27 -3.89 -8.28
N GLY A 166 -5.20 -4.02 -6.95
CA GLY A 166 -4.15 -3.41 -6.14
C GLY A 166 -2.76 -3.89 -6.54
N TYR A 167 -2.56 -5.20 -6.77
CA TYR A 167 -1.29 -5.73 -7.23
C TYR A 167 -0.89 -5.14 -8.60
N ILE A 168 -1.80 -5.11 -9.57
CA ILE A 168 -1.53 -4.56 -10.91
C ILE A 168 -1.18 -3.07 -10.83
N LEU A 169 -1.98 -2.28 -10.11
CA LEU A 169 -1.76 -0.84 -9.98
C LEU A 169 -0.43 -0.54 -9.27
N ILE A 170 -0.09 -1.31 -8.23
CA ILE A 170 1.21 -1.21 -7.54
C ILE A 170 2.36 -1.55 -8.49
N GLN A 171 2.23 -2.59 -9.32
CA GLN A 171 3.26 -2.97 -10.30
C GLN A 171 3.50 -1.90 -11.36
N ILE A 172 2.44 -1.20 -11.79
CA ILE A 172 2.54 -0.06 -12.70
C ILE A 172 3.22 1.10 -11.99
N GLN A 173 2.76 1.46 -10.78
CA GLN A 173 3.33 2.54 -9.97
C GLN A 173 4.83 2.35 -9.74
N ILE A 174 5.27 1.14 -9.41
CA ILE A 174 6.70 0.83 -9.23
C ILE A 174 7.48 1.12 -10.51
N ARG A 175 6.97 0.75 -11.69
CA ARG A 175 7.69 1.00 -12.95
C ARG A 175 7.82 2.48 -13.24
N LEU A 176 6.76 3.26 -12.99
CA LEU A 176 6.79 4.72 -13.13
C LEU A 176 7.80 5.36 -12.16
N GLU A 177 7.80 4.92 -10.90
CA GLU A 177 8.78 5.40 -9.91
C GLU A 177 10.21 5.01 -10.27
N GLU A 178 10.47 3.79 -10.71
CA GLU A 178 11.82 3.37 -11.09
C GLU A 178 12.33 4.07 -12.35
N GLU A 179 11.44 4.37 -13.30
CA GLU A 179 11.79 5.18 -14.47
C GLU A 179 12.18 6.60 -14.04
N PHE A 180 11.39 7.20 -13.15
CA PHE A 180 11.68 8.50 -12.57
C PHE A 180 13.02 8.51 -11.81
N LEU A 181 13.25 7.54 -10.91
CA LEU A 181 14.49 7.42 -10.14
C LEU A 181 15.71 7.20 -11.06
N THR A 182 15.54 6.49 -12.18
CA THR A 182 16.59 6.33 -13.18
C THR A 182 16.92 7.66 -13.85
N LYS A 183 15.90 8.46 -14.20
CA LYS A 183 16.08 9.81 -14.78
C LYS A 183 16.74 10.78 -13.78
N GLU A 184 16.33 10.72 -12.51
CA GLU A 184 16.81 11.65 -11.48
C GLU A 184 18.22 11.33 -10.98
N HIS A 185 18.52 10.05 -10.72
CA HIS A 185 19.78 9.63 -10.08
C HIS A 185 20.76 8.92 -11.02
N GLY A 186 20.37 8.63 -12.26
CA GLY A 186 21.23 8.04 -13.29
C GLY A 186 21.98 6.80 -12.80
N GLN A 187 23.31 6.85 -12.91
CA GLN A 187 24.19 5.72 -12.62
C GLN A 187 24.07 5.22 -11.16
N ASN A 188 23.81 6.11 -10.20
CA ASN A 188 23.66 5.73 -8.80
C ASN A 188 22.48 4.78 -8.60
N TYR A 189 21.34 5.07 -9.24
CA TYR A 189 20.18 4.20 -9.20
C TYR A 189 20.41 2.90 -9.99
N LEU A 190 21.06 2.96 -11.15
CA LEU A 190 21.39 1.76 -11.93
C LEU A 190 22.27 0.79 -11.14
N SER A 191 23.32 1.27 -10.47
CA SER A 191 24.18 0.45 -9.61
C SER A 191 23.44 -0.11 -8.40
N TYR A 192 22.51 0.64 -7.82
CA TYR A 192 21.63 0.15 -6.76
C TYR A 192 20.67 -0.94 -7.26
N ARG A 193 20.04 -0.73 -8.43
CA ARG A 193 19.14 -1.67 -9.09
C ARG A 193 19.78 -3.01 -9.44
N GLN A 194 21.07 -3.03 -9.76
CA GLN A 194 21.81 -4.26 -9.98
C GLN A 194 22.01 -5.08 -8.69
N LYS A 195 22.10 -4.42 -7.54
CA LYS A 195 22.39 -5.05 -6.24
C LYS A 195 21.12 -5.48 -5.49
N VAL A 196 20.01 -4.78 -5.69
CA VAL A 196 18.77 -4.98 -4.91
C VAL A 196 17.59 -5.30 -5.82
N ARG A 197 16.86 -6.38 -5.52
CA ARG A 197 15.69 -6.82 -6.31
C ARG A 197 14.39 -6.19 -5.79
N ARG A 198 13.29 -6.41 -6.52
CA ARG A 198 11.93 -6.21 -5.99
C ARG A 198 11.54 -7.48 -5.23
N LEU A 199 10.76 -7.36 -4.16
CA LEU A 199 10.23 -8.52 -3.43
C LEU A 199 8.88 -9.02 -3.97
N ILE A 200 8.41 -8.40 -5.06
CA ILE A 200 7.09 -8.55 -5.70
C ILE A 200 7.23 -8.41 -7.21
#